data_AF-A0A816FA57-F1
#
_entry.id   AF-A0A816FA57-F1
#
_cell.length_a   1.000
_cell.length_b   1.000
_cell.length_c   1.000
_cell.angle_alpha   90.00
_cell.angle_beta   90.00
_cell.angle_gamma   90.00
#
_symmetry.space_group_name_H-M   'P 1'
#
loop_
_entity.id
_entity.type
_entity.pdbx_description
1 polymer ?
#
loop_
_entity_poly.entity_id
_entity_poly.type
_entity_poly.pdbx_seq_one_letter_code
_entity_poly.pdbx_strand_id
1 'polypeptide(L)'
;MNRFGPTCRIQTTHICHEKTCQNNGACPTLDVNARAALNQFEGACPVGFVGLKCDKETARFYIHFELKLIAKYRYIPLMIVRLIYIYQYIQPDDSYRRLLKNVQLENPLPIFHRNRKLHQFDFAFIPLYINANDIYGRYYLIASNNSRSSFQLATNRAMHINTTVIERNRCPYIDHFFNEQILNLVSLERAKFYQEPCHNYSALVCFHDDIFMYICDRFRVT
;
A
#
# COMPACT_ATOMS: atom_id res chain seq x y z
N MET A 1 18.18 -1.23 46.12
CA MET A 1 16.91 -1.99 46.08
C MET A 1 15.76 -1.02 45.87
N ASN A 2 15.06 -1.21 44.74
CA ASN A 2 13.96 -0.38 44.25
C ASN A 2 12.77 -0.39 45.21
N ARG A 3 12.31 0.79 45.64
CA ARG A 3 11.05 0.94 46.39
C ARG A 3 9.92 1.23 45.40
N PHE A 4 9.16 0.21 45.01
CA PHE A 4 7.83 0.38 44.45
C PHE A 4 6.82 -0.15 45.48
N GLY A 5 5.89 0.72 45.90
CA GLY A 5 4.79 0.36 46.81
C GLY A 5 3.67 -0.43 46.10
N PRO A 6 2.63 -0.88 46.83
CA PRO A 6 1.59 -1.79 46.30
C PRO A 6 0.68 -1.15 45.23
N THR A 7 0.79 0.15 44.97
CA THR A 7 -0.01 0.86 43.98
C THR A 7 0.86 1.78 43.13
N CYS A 8 0.84 1.56 41.81
CA CYS A 8 1.36 2.51 40.83
C CYS A 8 0.28 3.56 40.55
N ARG A 9 0.32 4.68 41.26
CA ARG A 9 -0.60 5.80 41.03
C ARG A 9 -0.05 6.69 39.92
N ILE A 10 -0.59 6.52 38.71
CA ILE A 10 -0.27 7.38 37.55
C ILE A 10 -0.96 8.73 37.77
N GLN A 11 -0.18 9.80 37.91
CA GLN A 11 -0.72 11.15 37.82
C GLN A 11 -0.84 11.51 36.34
N THR A 12 -2.06 11.75 35.87
CA THR A 12 -2.30 12.17 34.49
C THR A 12 -2.45 13.68 34.45
N THR A 13 -2.00 14.29 33.36
CA THR A 13 -2.21 15.73 33.12
C THR A 13 -2.70 15.93 31.70
N HIS A 14 -3.75 16.73 31.53
CA HIS A 14 -4.22 17.11 30.20
C HIS A 14 -3.18 18.05 29.56
N ILE A 15 -2.56 17.62 28.46
CA ILE A 15 -1.54 18.41 27.74
C ILE A 15 -2.19 19.44 26.81
N CYS A 16 -3.41 19.18 26.36
CA CYS A 16 -4.17 20.09 25.50
C CYS A 16 -4.82 21.22 26.31
N HIS A 17 -4.04 22.11 26.93
CA HIS A 17 -4.63 23.23 27.66
C HIS A 17 -5.06 24.41 26.76
N GLU A 18 -4.62 24.48 25.51
CA GLU A 18 -5.05 25.54 24.56
C GLU A 18 -5.04 25.12 23.06
N LYS A 19 -4.56 23.92 22.73
CA LYS A 19 -4.46 23.41 21.35
C LYS A 19 -5.30 22.14 21.22
N THR A 20 -6.55 22.30 20.85
CA THR A 20 -7.45 21.17 20.58
C THR A 20 -7.04 20.41 19.33
N CYS A 21 -7.22 19.09 19.36
CA CYS A 21 -7.23 18.30 18.14
C CYS A 21 -8.45 18.71 17.30
N GLN A 22 -8.26 18.84 16.00
CA GLN A 22 -9.31 19.10 15.03
C GLN A 22 -9.95 17.79 14.56
N ASN A 23 -11.03 17.88 13.77
CA ASN A 23 -11.68 16.75 13.11
C ASN A 23 -12.02 15.58 14.04
N ASN A 24 -12.48 15.88 15.26
CA ASN A 24 -12.81 14.89 16.31
C ASN A 24 -11.62 14.03 16.78
N GLY A 25 -10.39 14.52 16.64
CA GLY A 25 -9.21 13.90 17.24
C GLY A 25 -9.27 13.89 18.77
N ALA A 26 -8.83 12.79 19.36
CA ALA A 26 -8.74 12.67 20.81
C ALA A 26 -7.39 13.18 21.30
N CYS A 27 -7.41 13.96 22.38
CA CYS A 27 -6.19 14.38 23.04
C CYS A 27 -5.75 13.30 24.03
N PRO A 28 -4.56 12.69 23.88
CA PRO A 28 -4.08 11.72 24.85
C PRO A 28 -3.76 12.40 26.19
N THR A 29 -4.14 11.73 27.28
CA THR A 29 -3.67 12.05 28.64
C THR A 29 -2.32 11.38 28.85
N LEU A 30 -1.27 12.14 29.17
CA LEU A 30 0.04 11.56 29.49
C LEU A 30 0.33 11.62 30.99
N ASP A 31 1.19 10.70 31.42
CA ASP A 31 1.85 10.70 32.72
C ASP A 31 2.71 11.96 32.86
N VAL A 32 2.67 12.62 34.03
CA VAL A 32 3.48 13.80 34.35
C VAL A 32 4.98 13.55 34.13
N ASN A 33 5.47 12.34 34.37
CA ASN A 33 6.88 11.98 34.18
C ASN A 33 7.25 11.80 32.69
N ALA A 34 6.28 11.46 31.83
CA ALA A 34 6.48 11.32 30.39
C ALA A 34 6.52 12.68 29.67
N ARG A 35 6.01 13.76 30.28
CA ARG A 35 6.06 15.12 29.73
C ARG A 35 7.49 15.62 29.48
N ALA A 36 8.44 15.24 30.34
CA ALA A 36 9.83 15.66 30.19
C ALA A 36 10.54 15.02 28.97
N ALA A 37 10.02 13.89 28.48
CA ALA A 37 10.60 13.15 27.35
C ALA A 37 9.99 13.54 25.98
N LEU A 38 8.82 14.18 25.96
CA LEU A 38 8.08 14.49 24.73
C LEU A 38 7.72 15.97 24.66
N ASN A 39 8.63 16.79 24.14
CA ASN A 39 8.33 18.16 23.69
C ASN A 39 7.35 18.22 22.49
N GLN A 40 6.76 17.09 22.08
CA GLN A 40 5.92 16.98 20.90
C GLN A 40 4.58 16.36 21.27
N PHE A 41 3.54 17.19 21.22
CA PHE A 41 2.14 16.77 21.32
C PHE A 41 1.69 16.17 19.99
N GLU A 42 1.18 14.92 19.98
CA GLU A 42 0.50 14.32 18.83
C GLU A 42 -0.90 13.84 19.25
N GLY A 43 -1.92 14.32 18.53
CA GLY A 43 -3.32 13.91 18.72
C GLY A 43 -3.59 12.49 18.21
N ALA A 44 -4.51 11.79 18.86
CA ALA A 44 -5.05 10.53 18.38
C ALA A 44 -6.10 10.82 17.30
N CYS A 45 -5.67 10.79 16.03
CA CYS A 45 -6.51 11.18 14.89
C CYS A 45 -7.47 10.08 14.44
N PRO A 46 -8.71 10.43 14.09
CA PRO A 46 -9.62 9.47 13.48
C PRO A 46 -9.15 9.09 12.08
N VAL A 47 -9.71 7.99 11.57
CA VAL A 47 -9.46 7.52 10.21
C VAL A 47 -9.78 8.65 9.22
N GLY A 48 -8.86 8.94 8.31
CA GLY A 48 -9.01 10.05 7.36
C GLY A 48 -8.17 11.28 7.69
N PHE A 49 -7.55 11.36 8.88
CA PHE A 49 -6.82 12.54 9.32
C PHE A 49 -5.48 12.19 9.98
N VAL A 50 -4.52 13.10 9.87
CA VAL A 50 -3.14 12.99 10.36
C VAL A 50 -2.58 14.35 10.76
N GLY A 51 -1.38 14.36 11.34
CA GLY A 51 -0.72 15.56 11.81
C GLY A 51 -0.93 15.74 13.31
N LEU A 52 -0.09 16.58 13.93
CA LEU A 52 -0.04 16.74 15.39
C LEU A 52 -1.40 17.11 16.00
N LYS A 53 -2.27 17.77 15.23
CA LYS A 53 -3.60 18.18 15.67
C LYS A 53 -4.72 17.55 14.86
N CYS A 54 -4.44 16.52 14.05
CA CYS A 54 -5.45 15.93 13.15
C CYS A 54 -6.07 16.94 12.18
N ASP A 55 -5.34 18.02 11.90
CA ASP A 55 -5.75 19.21 11.15
C ASP A 55 -5.66 19.01 9.63
N LYS A 56 -5.22 17.83 9.22
CA LYS A 56 -4.78 17.59 7.87
C LYS A 56 -5.26 16.22 7.43
N GLU A 57 -5.85 16.18 6.25
CA GLU A 57 -6.45 14.98 5.70
C GLU A 57 -5.38 13.96 5.28
N THR A 58 -5.69 12.66 5.42
CA THR A 58 -4.86 11.59 4.88
C THR A 58 -5.05 11.45 3.39
N ALA A 59 -3.97 11.08 2.72
CA ALA A 59 -4.04 10.74 1.33
C ALA A 59 -4.90 9.47 1.14
N ARG A 60 -5.69 9.41 0.06
CA ARG A 60 -6.62 8.29 -0.19
C ARG A 60 -6.34 7.64 -1.54
N PHE A 61 -6.49 6.33 -1.58
CA PHE A 61 -6.36 5.52 -2.76
C PHE A 61 -7.71 4.89 -3.05
N TYR A 62 -8.43 5.42 -4.04
CA TYR A 62 -9.75 4.96 -4.43
C TYR A 62 -9.62 3.89 -5.50
N ILE A 63 -10.00 2.66 -5.13
CA ILE A 63 -9.94 1.51 -6.03
C ILE A 63 -11.32 1.26 -6.57
N HIS A 64 -11.43 1.33 -7.89
CA HIS A 64 -12.60 0.92 -8.62
C HIS A 64 -12.38 -0.51 -9.13
N PHE A 65 -13.45 -1.26 -9.31
CA PHE A 65 -13.38 -2.61 -9.87
C PHE A 65 -14.22 -2.67 -11.15
N GLU A 66 -13.70 -3.35 -12.17
CA GLU A 66 -14.48 -3.69 -13.35
C GLU A 66 -15.73 -4.46 -12.94
N LEU A 67 -16.90 -4.12 -13.50
CA LEU A 67 -18.18 -4.74 -13.13
C LEU A 67 -18.14 -6.27 -13.24
N LYS A 68 -17.40 -6.82 -14.22
CA LYS A 68 -17.20 -8.26 -14.38
C LYS A 68 -16.50 -8.89 -13.18
N LEU A 69 -15.52 -8.21 -12.58
CA LEU A 69 -14.83 -8.68 -11.38
C LEU A 69 -15.75 -8.63 -10.16
N ILE A 70 -16.54 -7.57 -10.00
CA ILE A 70 -17.52 -7.44 -8.91
C ILE A 70 -18.55 -8.58 -9.00
N ALA A 71 -19.09 -8.82 -10.20
CA ALA A 71 -20.05 -9.89 -10.45
C ALA A 71 -19.46 -11.29 -10.16
N LYS A 72 -18.18 -11.49 -10.46
CA LYS A 72 -17.49 -12.77 -10.32
C LYS A 72 -17.00 -13.05 -8.89
N TYR A 73 -16.54 -12.02 -8.18
CA TYR A 73 -15.83 -12.15 -6.91
C TYR A 73 -16.40 -11.26 -5.81
N ARG A 74 -17.73 -11.13 -5.74
CA ARG A 74 -18.51 -10.31 -4.79
C ARG A 74 -17.85 -10.14 -3.41
N TYR A 75 -17.22 -11.19 -2.90
CA TYR A 75 -16.41 -11.20 -1.69
C TYR A 75 -14.99 -11.71 -1.96
N ILE A 76 -13.98 -11.02 -1.40
CA ILE A 76 -12.56 -11.38 -1.43
C ILE A 76 -12.08 -11.62 0.01
N PRO A 77 -11.72 -12.87 0.38
CA PRO A 77 -11.19 -13.19 1.71
C PRO A 77 -9.98 -12.36 2.12
N LEU A 78 -9.04 -12.16 1.19
CA LEU A 78 -7.83 -11.40 1.45
C LEU A 78 -7.44 -10.59 0.21
N MET A 79 -7.29 -9.29 0.40
CA MET A 79 -6.80 -8.34 -0.58
C MET A 79 -5.60 -7.61 0.01
N ILE A 80 -4.54 -7.46 -0.78
CA ILE A 80 -3.39 -6.67 -0.39
C ILE A 80 -3.26 -5.50 -1.35
N VAL A 81 -2.92 -4.32 -0.86
CA VAL A 81 -2.55 -3.19 -1.71
C VAL A 81 -1.08 -2.93 -1.50
N ARG A 82 -0.30 -3.06 -2.56
CA ARG A 82 1.16 -2.90 -2.55
C ARG A 82 1.56 -1.70 -3.38
N LEU A 83 2.28 -0.77 -2.78
CA LEU A 83 2.97 0.32 -3.49
C LEU A 83 4.47 0.03 -3.46
N ILE A 84 5.11 0.07 -4.64
CA ILE A 84 6.52 -0.23 -4.84
C ILE A 84 7.27 1.06 -5.20
N TYR A 85 8.43 1.23 -4.57
CA TYR A 85 9.32 2.39 -4.68
C TYR A 85 10.69 1.86 -5.12
N ILE A 86 11.19 2.25 -6.29
CA ILE A 86 12.41 1.73 -6.93
C ILE A 86 13.59 2.67 -6.69
N TYR A 87 13.37 3.99 -6.71
CA TYR A 87 14.46 4.98 -6.71
C TYR A 87 14.65 5.76 -5.41
N GLN A 88 14.04 5.33 -4.32
CA GLN A 88 14.20 6.02 -3.05
C GLN A 88 15.34 5.37 -2.26
N TYR A 89 16.31 6.18 -1.81
CA TYR A 89 17.35 5.84 -0.81
C TYR A 89 16.77 5.48 0.57
N ILE A 90 15.56 4.97 0.58
CA ILE A 90 14.74 4.70 1.74
C ILE A 90 14.69 3.18 1.86
N GLN A 91 14.82 2.71 3.10
CA GLN A 91 15.04 1.31 3.41
C GLN A 91 14.05 0.37 2.71
N PRO A 92 14.44 -0.87 2.36
CA PRO A 92 13.60 -1.84 1.65
C PRO A 92 12.24 -2.16 2.30
N ASP A 93 12.03 -1.76 3.56
CA ASP A 93 10.77 -1.92 4.29
C ASP A 93 9.68 -0.87 3.98
N ASP A 94 9.96 0.17 3.19
CA ASP A 94 9.00 1.24 2.91
C ASP A 94 7.98 0.91 1.80
N SER A 95 7.94 -0.33 1.32
CA SER A 95 6.82 -0.79 0.48
C SER A 95 5.52 -0.72 1.29
N TYR A 96 4.63 0.22 0.95
CA TYR A 96 3.33 0.30 1.62
C TYR A 96 2.55 -0.97 1.29
N ARG A 97 2.19 -1.71 2.34
CA ARG A 97 1.34 -2.88 2.25
C ARG A 97 0.13 -2.67 3.14
N ARG A 98 -1.05 -2.63 2.53
CA ARG A 98 -2.30 -2.66 3.28
C ARG A 98 -3.00 -3.97 3.06
N LEU A 99 -3.13 -4.72 4.14
CA LEU A 99 -3.90 -5.95 4.19
C LEU A 99 -5.35 -5.62 4.53
N LEU A 100 -6.26 -6.10 3.69
CA LEU A 100 -7.70 -6.01 3.88
C LEU A 100 -8.25 -7.44 3.92
N LYS A 101 -8.93 -7.78 5.01
CA LYS A 101 -9.60 -9.08 5.16
C LYS A 101 -11.08 -8.91 4.86
N ASN A 102 -11.69 -9.97 4.31
CA ASN A 102 -13.13 -10.08 4.15
C ASN A 102 -13.73 -8.91 3.38
N VAL A 103 -13.10 -8.56 2.24
CA VAL A 103 -13.45 -7.39 1.45
C VAL A 103 -14.68 -7.67 0.61
N GLN A 104 -15.73 -6.91 0.83
CA GLN A 104 -16.82 -6.78 -0.12
C GLN A 104 -16.37 -5.83 -1.24
N LEU A 105 -16.45 -6.28 -2.49
CA LEU A 105 -16.09 -5.43 -3.62
C LEU A 105 -17.16 -4.35 -3.83
N GLU A 106 -16.87 -3.15 -3.35
CA GLU A 106 -17.65 -1.93 -3.56
C GLU A 106 -16.91 -1.00 -4.53
N ASN A 107 -17.64 -0.04 -5.10
CA ASN A 107 -17.09 0.86 -6.12
C ASN A 107 -17.46 2.33 -5.82
N PRO A 108 -16.51 3.19 -5.39
CA PRO A 108 -15.10 2.89 -5.08
C PRO A 108 -14.89 2.27 -3.68
N LEU A 109 -13.82 1.48 -3.53
CA LEU A 109 -13.28 1.06 -2.24
C LEU A 109 -12.18 2.06 -1.80
N PRO A 110 -12.41 2.88 -0.75
CA PRO A 110 -11.42 3.85 -0.29
C PRO A 110 -10.36 3.20 0.60
N ILE A 111 -9.09 3.44 0.30
CA ILE A 111 -7.96 3.03 1.13
C ILE A 111 -7.22 4.26 1.66
N PHE A 112 -7.23 4.41 2.97
CA PHE A 112 -6.50 5.46 3.68
C PHE A 112 -5.00 5.16 3.77
N HIS A 113 -4.17 6.09 3.32
CA HIS A 113 -2.73 6.06 3.49
C HIS A 113 -2.31 7.08 4.54
N ARG A 114 -1.65 6.61 5.61
CA ARG A 114 -1.27 7.49 6.74
C ARG A 114 -0.20 8.50 6.33
N ASN A 115 0.66 8.16 5.36
CA ASN A 115 1.61 9.11 4.82
C ASN A 115 0.89 10.06 3.85
N ARG A 116 1.30 11.33 3.82
CA ARG A 116 0.76 12.30 2.85
C ARG A 116 1.40 12.19 1.50
N LYS A 117 2.62 11.66 1.45
CA LYS A 117 3.40 11.52 0.23
C LYS A 117 3.00 10.25 -0.53
N LEU A 118 1.71 10.12 -0.89
CA LEU A 118 1.20 9.04 -1.75
C LEU A 118 1.79 9.08 -3.18
N HIS A 119 2.52 10.13 -3.56
CA HIS A 119 3.04 10.33 -4.92
C HIS A 119 4.31 9.56 -5.26
N GLN A 120 4.96 8.94 -4.28
CA GLN A 120 6.35 8.51 -4.45
C GLN A 120 6.50 7.06 -4.91
N PHE A 121 5.42 6.36 -5.24
CA PHE A 121 5.51 4.98 -5.76
C PHE A 121 5.74 4.99 -7.27
N ASP A 122 6.48 4.00 -7.75
CA ASP A 122 6.68 3.70 -9.17
C ASP A 122 5.57 2.78 -9.69
N PHE A 123 5.16 1.78 -8.88
CA PHE A 123 4.15 0.81 -9.27
C PHE A 123 3.19 0.48 -8.13
N ALA A 124 1.93 0.22 -8.47
CA ALA A 124 0.91 -0.24 -7.55
C ALA A 124 0.31 -1.56 -8.02
N PHE A 125 0.24 -2.53 -7.11
CA PHE A 125 -0.31 -3.85 -7.34
C PHE A 125 -1.39 -4.20 -6.33
N ILE A 126 -2.40 -4.96 -6.78
CA ILE A 126 -3.39 -5.60 -5.92
C ILE A 126 -3.37 -7.11 -6.15
N PRO A 127 -2.86 -7.91 -5.20
CA PRO A 127 -3.10 -9.34 -5.12
C PRO A 127 -4.46 -9.59 -4.47
N LEU A 128 -5.30 -10.38 -5.15
CA LEU A 128 -6.58 -10.89 -4.66
C LEU A 128 -6.46 -12.38 -4.38
N TYR A 129 -6.69 -12.81 -3.15
CA TYR A 129 -6.72 -14.22 -2.75
C TYR A 129 -8.17 -14.65 -2.57
N ILE A 130 -8.68 -15.42 -3.54
CA ILE A 130 -10.12 -15.61 -3.69
C ILE A 130 -10.64 -16.82 -2.90
N ASN A 131 -9.77 -17.78 -2.60
CA ASN A 131 -10.06 -18.90 -1.71
C ASN A 131 -8.76 -19.47 -1.12
N ALA A 132 -8.87 -20.48 -0.26
CA ALA A 132 -7.72 -21.10 0.43
C ALA A 132 -6.71 -21.78 -0.51
N ASN A 133 -7.14 -22.16 -1.73
CA ASN A 133 -6.29 -22.85 -2.71
C ASN A 133 -5.56 -21.85 -3.64
N ASP A 134 -5.87 -20.56 -3.54
CA ASP A 134 -5.28 -19.51 -4.37
C ASP A 134 -3.93 -19.08 -3.79
N ILE A 135 -2.96 -20.00 -3.74
CA ILE A 135 -1.65 -19.82 -3.08
C ILE A 135 -0.88 -18.66 -3.71
N TYR A 136 -0.95 -18.55 -5.03
CA TYR A 136 -0.29 -17.48 -5.78
C TYR A 136 -1.11 -16.19 -5.79
N GLY A 137 -2.44 -16.25 -5.63
CA GLY A 137 -3.29 -15.08 -5.73
C GLY A 137 -3.41 -14.54 -7.17
N ARG A 138 -4.36 -13.63 -7.37
CA ARG A 138 -4.56 -12.92 -8.65
C ARG A 138 -3.99 -11.52 -8.54
N TYR A 139 -2.81 -11.30 -9.11
CA TYR A 139 -2.16 -9.99 -9.14
C TYR A 139 -2.72 -9.12 -10.26
N TYR A 140 -2.95 -7.85 -9.95
CA TYR A 140 -3.34 -6.83 -10.92
C TYR A 140 -2.41 -5.63 -10.81
N LEU A 141 -1.86 -5.16 -11.93
CA LEU A 141 -1.19 -3.87 -12.00
C LEU A 141 -2.25 -2.76 -12.17
N ILE A 142 -2.33 -1.86 -11.20
CA ILE A 142 -3.40 -0.85 -11.16
C ILE A 142 -2.89 0.55 -11.45
N ALA A 143 -1.61 0.82 -11.19
CA ALA A 143 -0.98 2.07 -11.57
C ALA A 143 0.50 1.86 -11.82
N SER A 144 1.02 2.53 -12.84
CA SER A 144 2.44 2.79 -13.03
C SER A 144 2.63 4.29 -13.09
N ASN A 145 3.49 4.81 -12.22
CA ASN A 145 3.88 6.19 -12.23
C ASN A 145 5.19 6.32 -13.01
N ASN A 146 5.13 6.12 -14.33
CA ASN A 146 6.29 6.30 -15.22
C ASN A 146 6.71 7.77 -15.33
N SER A 147 5.92 8.67 -14.78
CA SER A 147 6.19 10.09 -14.84
C SER A 147 7.14 10.47 -13.71
N ARG A 148 8.41 10.65 -14.07
CA ARG A 148 9.24 11.74 -13.54
C ARG A 148 8.62 13.13 -13.82
N SER A 149 7.28 13.24 -13.97
CA SER A 149 6.58 14.51 -13.85
C SER A 149 6.66 14.90 -12.38
N SER A 150 7.79 15.51 -12.06
CA SER A 150 7.82 16.81 -11.43
C SER A 150 6.49 17.23 -10.79
N PHE A 151 6.61 17.54 -9.50
CA PHE A 151 5.90 18.67 -8.91
C PHE A 151 4.45 18.44 -8.45
N GLN A 152 4.31 17.84 -7.26
CA GLN A 152 3.52 18.49 -6.21
C GLN A 152 4.39 18.64 -4.95
N LEU A 153 5.51 19.33 -5.09
CA LEU A 153 6.05 20.10 -3.98
C LEU A 153 5.12 21.32 -3.83
N ALA A 154 4.57 21.50 -2.63
CA ALA A 154 3.80 22.69 -2.20
C ALA A 154 2.27 22.74 -2.40
N THR A 155 1.54 21.63 -2.19
CA THR A 155 0.15 21.78 -1.69
C THR A 155 -0.01 21.09 -0.34
N ASN A 156 -0.61 21.80 0.63
CA ASN A 156 -0.98 21.23 1.93
C ASN A 156 -2.18 20.26 1.85
N ARG A 157 -2.66 19.95 0.64
CA ARG A 157 -3.84 19.13 0.42
C ARG A 157 -3.48 17.65 0.39
N ALA A 158 -4.39 16.82 0.90
CA ALA A 158 -4.29 15.39 0.73
C ALA A 158 -4.40 15.03 -0.76
N MET A 159 -3.49 14.17 -1.21
CA MET A 159 -3.50 13.64 -2.57
C MET A 159 -4.47 12.46 -2.64
N HIS A 160 -5.25 12.38 -3.71
CA HIS A 160 -6.14 11.26 -3.96
C HIS A 160 -5.77 10.56 -5.26
N ILE A 161 -5.50 9.25 -5.18
CA ILE A 161 -5.20 8.42 -6.35
C ILE A 161 -6.46 7.65 -6.70
N ASN A 162 -6.91 7.79 -7.94
CA ASN A 162 -8.01 7.01 -8.50
C ASN A 162 -7.43 5.96 -9.43
N THR A 163 -7.75 4.70 -9.19
CA THR A 163 -7.37 3.59 -10.07
C THR A 163 -8.52 2.61 -10.23
N THR A 164 -8.40 1.75 -11.23
CA THR A 164 -9.37 0.69 -11.52
C THR A 164 -8.66 -0.65 -11.69
N VAL A 165 -9.12 -1.68 -10.98
CA VAL A 165 -8.76 -3.08 -11.19
C VAL A 165 -9.57 -3.60 -12.38
N ILE A 166 -8.87 -4.04 -13.41
CA ILE A 166 -9.46 -4.52 -14.67
C ILE A 166 -8.80 -5.83 -15.10
N GLU A 167 -9.55 -6.73 -15.72
CA GLU A 167 -9.06 -8.07 -16.08
C GLU A 167 -7.86 -8.04 -17.04
N ARG A 168 -7.83 -7.08 -17.97
CA ARG A 168 -6.72 -6.93 -18.92
C ARG A 168 -5.37 -6.58 -18.26
N ASN A 169 -5.39 -6.05 -17.03
CA ASN A 169 -4.19 -5.70 -16.28
C ASN A 169 -3.79 -6.79 -15.27
N ARG A 170 -4.39 -7.98 -15.35
CA ARG A 170 -4.00 -9.12 -14.54
C ARG A 170 -2.57 -9.54 -14.92
N CYS A 171 -1.72 -9.72 -13.92
CA CYS A 171 -0.40 -10.31 -14.07
C CYS A 171 -0.53 -11.82 -13.83
N PRO A 172 -0.52 -12.67 -14.87
CA PRO A 172 -0.55 -14.13 -14.71
C PRO A 172 0.75 -14.68 -14.10
N TYR A 173 0.66 -15.90 -13.60
CA TYR A 173 1.82 -16.67 -13.16
C TYR A 173 2.66 -17.13 -14.37
N ILE A 174 3.94 -17.37 -14.15
CA ILE A 174 4.93 -17.61 -15.22
C ILE A 174 4.75 -18.94 -15.96
N ASP A 175 4.05 -19.90 -15.37
CA ASP A 175 3.71 -21.19 -15.97
C ASP A 175 2.86 -21.09 -17.24
N HIS A 176 2.14 -19.98 -17.41
CA HIS A 176 1.37 -19.69 -18.61
C HIS A 176 2.25 -19.41 -19.83
N PHE A 177 3.54 -19.10 -19.64
CA PHE A 177 4.43 -18.66 -20.73
C PHE A 177 5.59 -19.59 -20.98
N PHE A 178 6.09 -20.25 -19.94
CA PHE A 178 7.30 -21.07 -20.02
C PHE A 178 6.99 -22.55 -19.96
N ASN A 179 7.82 -23.33 -20.67
CA ASN A 179 7.78 -24.77 -20.59
C ASN A 179 8.44 -25.28 -19.29
N GLU A 180 8.24 -26.55 -18.97
CA GLU A 180 8.79 -27.17 -17.76
C GLU A 180 10.33 -27.04 -17.67
N GLN A 181 11.03 -27.06 -18.80
CA GLN A 181 12.49 -26.93 -18.82
C GLN A 181 12.95 -25.59 -18.25
N ILE A 182 12.33 -24.49 -18.67
CA ILE A 182 12.65 -23.15 -18.17
C ILE A 182 12.13 -22.99 -16.75
N LEU A 183 10.93 -23.49 -16.44
CA LEU A 183 10.34 -23.39 -15.09
C LEU A 183 11.21 -24.10 -14.03
N ASN A 184 11.88 -25.19 -14.39
CA ASN A 184 12.76 -25.94 -13.50
C ASN A 184 14.14 -25.30 -13.27
N LEU A 185 14.48 -24.21 -13.98
CA LEU A 185 15.70 -23.45 -13.70
C LEU A 185 15.56 -22.68 -12.38
N VAL A 186 16.69 -22.43 -11.70
CA VAL A 186 16.69 -21.55 -10.53
C VAL A 186 16.30 -20.13 -10.94
N SER A 187 15.66 -19.38 -10.04
CA SER A 187 15.00 -18.11 -10.39
C SER A 187 15.91 -17.09 -11.09
N LEU A 188 17.20 -17.02 -10.73
CA LEU A 188 18.16 -16.11 -11.38
C LEU A 188 18.52 -16.53 -12.81
N GLU A 189 18.61 -17.84 -13.08
CA GLU A 189 18.82 -18.36 -14.43
C GLU A 189 17.57 -18.18 -15.29
N ARG A 190 16.40 -18.43 -14.68
CA ARG A 190 15.11 -18.24 -15.32
C ARG A 190 14.87 -16.78 -15.72
N ALA A 191 15.36 -15.83 -14.92
CA ALA A 191 15.26 -14.40 -15.20
C ALA A 191 15.85 -13.99 -16.56
N LYS A 192 16.80 -14.75 -17.12
CA LYS A 192 17.36 -14.54 -18.47
C LYS A 192 16.34 -14.72 -19.60
N PHE A 193 15.18 -15.29 -19.31
CA PHE A 193 14.11 -15.52 -20.27
C PHE A 193 12.92 -14.56 -20.08
N TYR A 194 12.93 -13.71 -19.05
CA TYR A 194 11.74 -12.93 -18.64
C TYR A 194 11.35 -11.84 -19.64
N GLN A 195 12.23 -11.49 -20.56
CA GLN A 195 11.90 -10.62 -21.69
C GLN A 195 10.98 -11.31 -22.72
N GLU A 196 11.06 -12.64 -22.86
CA GLU A 196 10.36 -13.39 -23.92
C GLU A 196 8.83 -13.24 -23.87
N PRO A 197 8.14 -13.37 -22.71
CA PRO A 197 6.70 -13.20 -22.66
C PRO A 197 6.25 -11.80 -23.10
N CYS A 198 6.98 -10.76 -22.74
CA CYS A 198 6.62 -9.40 -23.14
C CYS A 198 6.84 -9.13 -24.62
N HIS A 199 7.79 -9.82 -25.26
CA HIS A 199 7.97 -9.77 -26.71
C HIS A 199 6.88 -10.54 -27.46
N ASN A 200 6.55 -11.74 -26.99
CA ASN A 200 5.62 -12.64 -27.67
C ASN A 200 4.14 -12.26 -27.45
N TYR A 201 3.82 -11.64 -26.31
CA TYR A 201 2.46 -11.27 -25.94
C TYR A 201 2.33 -9.76 -25.81
N SER A 202 2.04 -9.09 -26.93
CA SER A 202 1.99 -7.62 -27.01
C SER A 202 0.96 -6.97 -26.07
N ALA A 203 -0.08 -7.69 -25.66
CA ALA A 203 -1.10 -7.23 -24.71
C ALA A 203 -0.74 -7.51 -23.24
N LEU A 204 0.33 -8.27 -22.97
CA LEU A 204 0.78 -8.57 -21.62
C LEU A 204 1.36 -7.32 -20.97
N VAL A 205 0.85 -6.95 -19.79
CA VAL A 205 1.30 -5.77 -19.05
C VAL A 205 2.35 -6.15 -17.99
N CYS A 206 2.23 -7.34 -17.42
CA CYS A 206 3.05 -7.85 -16.34
C CYS A 206 2.83 -9.36 -16.18
N PHE A 207 3.74 -10.02 -15.49
CA PHE A 207 3.59 -11.39 -15.01
C PHE A 207 4.45 -11.60 -13.76
N HIS A 208 4.31 -12.72 -13.06
CA HIS A 208 5.10 -13.00 -11.87
C HIS A 208 5.46 -14.46 -11.70
N ASP A 209 6.49 -14.72 -10.91
CA ASP A 209 6.78 -16.04 -10.33
C ASP A 209 6.71 -15.97 -8.79
N ASP A 210 7.36 -16.91 -8.11
CA ASP A 210 7.43 -16.97 -6.65
C ASP A 210 8.22 -15.81 -6.00
N ILE A 211 9.12 -15.16 -6.75
CA ILE A 211 10.11 -14.21 -6.21
C ILE A 211 9.97 -12.82 -6.85
N PHE A 212 9.76 -12.78 -8.16
CA PHE A 212 9.84 -11.61 -9.01
C PHE A 212 8.48 -11.28 -9.62
N MET A 213 8.21 -9.98 -9.70
CA MET A 213 7.17 -9.40 -10.52
C MET A 213 7.86 -8.75 -11.72
N TYR A 214 7.50 -9.15 -12.93
CA TYR A 214 8.01 -8.57 -14.16
C TYR A 214 6.95 -7.65 -14.78
N ILE A 215 7.37 -6.49 -15.27
CA ILE A 215 6.50 -5.49 -15.90
C ILE A 215 6.93 -5.37 -17.35
N CYS A 216 5.99 -5.60 -18.28
CA CYS A 216 6.19 -5.43 -19.71
C CYS A 216 6.10 -3.94 -20.07
N ASP A 217 7.01 -3.13 -19.54
CA ASP A 217 7.13 -1.73 -19.94
C ASP A 217 7.99 -1.65 -21.20
N ARG A 218 7.36 -1.38 -22.35
CA ARG A 218 8.05 -1.25 -23.64
C ARG A 218 9.07 -0.10 -23.68
N PHE A 219 9.12 0.76 -22.65
CA PHE A 219 9.97 1.95 -22.60
C PHE A 219 11.25 1.81 -21.77
N ARG A 220 11.63 0.61 -21.30
CA ARG A 220 12.81 0.43 -20.42
C ARG A 220 13.98 -0.34 -21.03
N VAL A 221 13.92 -0.69 -22.31
CA VAL A 221 15.02 -1.35 -23.02
C VAL A 221 15.45 -0.52 -24.24
N THR A 222 16.12 0.60 -23.96
CA THR A 222 17.05 1.28 -24.89
C THR A 222 18.14 1.93 -24.07
#